data_AF-A0A496U053-F1
#
_entry.id   AF-A0A496U053-F1
#
_cell.length_a   1.000
_cell.length_b   1.000
_cell.length_c   1.000
_cell.angle_alpha   90.00
_cell.angle_beta   90.00
_cell.angle_gamma   90.00
#
_symmetry.space_group_name_H-M   'P 1'
#
loop_
_entity.id
_entity.type
_entity.pdbx_description
1 polymer ?
#
loop_
_entity_poly.entity_id
_entity_poly.type
_entity_poly.pdbx_seq_one_letter_code
_entity_poly.pdbx_strand_id
1 'polypeptide(L)'
;MYEFLYIGLGNLDDKSWFGTQRFATALSGRNRVLFVERPFTFFEILRGAKRLERILHPIRKWNKNLFVFSPFFVLPFSAKRAILKRINGYLNLFFLKFLLRRLGMKNPILWLD
;
A
#
# COMPACT_ATOMS: atom_id res chain seq x y z
N MET A 1 15.03 -16.68 0.31
CA MET A 1 13.71 -16.04 0.45
C MET A 1 13.88 -14.57 0.15
N TYR A 2 13.25 -14.05 -0.90
CA TYR A 2 13.36 -12.64 -1.26
C TYR A 2 12.24 -11.82 -0.61
N GLU A 3 12.46 -10.51 -0.54
CA GLU A 3 11.51 -9.53 -0.04
C GLU A 3 11.10 -8.64 -1.20
N PHE A 4 9.80 -8.42 -1.37
CA PHE A 4 9.25 -7.58 -2.44
C PHE A 4 8.39 -6.49 -1.84
N LEU A 5 8.53 -5.29 -2.38
CA LEU A 5 7.63 -4.18 -2.18
C LEU A 5 6.91 -3.92 -3.50
N TYR A 6 5.61 -4.18 -3.53
CA TYR A 6 4.80 -4.12 -4.74
C TYR A 6 3.80 -2.96 -4.61
N ILE A 7 3.84 -1.98 -5.52
CA ILE A 7 2.88 -0.86 -5.51
C ILE A 7 1.74 -1.20 -6.45
N GLY A 8 0.55 -1.40 -5.89
CA GLY A 8 -0.65 -1.83 -6.61
C GLY A 8 -1.49 -0.66 -7.13
N LEU A 9 -2.15 -0.90 -8.26
CA LEU A 9 -3.12 0.03 -8.87
C LEU A 9 -4.53 -0.08 -8.24
N GLY A 10 -4.79 -1.13 -7.45
CA GLY A 10 -6.07 -1.41 -6.80
C GLY A 10 -5.91 -2.03 -5.41
N ASN A 11 -7.02 -2.36 -4.75
CA ASN A 11 -7.03 -2.98 -3.43
C ASN A 11 -7.19 -4.49 -3.53
N LEU A 12 -6.51 -5.29 -2.70
CA LEU A 12 -6.56 -6.76 -2.81
C LEU A 12 -7.96 -7.37 -2.65
N ASP A 13 -8.88 -6.64 -2.03
CA ASP A 13 -10.27 -7.05 -1.82
C ASP A 13 -11.28 -6.47 -2.83
N ASP A 14 -10.81 -5.78 -3.86
CA ASP A 14 -11.68 -5.31 -4.94
C ASP A 14 -12.26 -6.51 -5.73
N LYS A 15 -13.52 -6.40 -6.17
CA LYS A 15 -14.21 -7.46 -6.95
C LYS A 15 -13.52 -7.77 -8.28
N SER A 16 -12.79 -6.81 -8.84
CA SER A 16 -12.03 -6.96 -10.08
C SER A 16 -10.55 -6.94 -9.75
N TRP A 17 -9.87 -8.05 -10.04
CA TRP A 17 -8.42 -8.15 -9.87
C TRP A 17 -7.68 -7.73 -11.13
N PHE A 18 -6.80 -6.74 -10.99
CA PHE A 18 -5.73 -6.39 -11.90
C PHE A 18 -4.57 -7.39 -11.83
N GLY A 19 -3.66 -7.33 -12.81
CA GLY A 19 -2.46 -8.17 -12.85
C GLY A 19 -1.61 -8.06 -11.58
N THR A 20 -1.49 -6.85 -11.03
CA THR A 20 -0.71 -6.56 -9.81
C THR A 20 -1.11 -7.40 -8.59
N GLN A 21 -2.41 -7.60 -8.36
CA GLN A 21 -2.90 -8.43 -7.23
C GLN A 21 -2.59 -9.92 -7.46
N ARG A 22 -2.71 -10.41 -8.70
CA ARG A 22 -2.39 -11.80 -9.07
C ARG A 22 -0.90 -12.07 -8.88
N PHE A 23 -0.04 -11.17 -9.36
CA PHE A 23 1.42 -11.30 -9.22
C PHE A 23 1.86 -11.25 -7.75
N ALA A 24 1.38 -10.29 -6.97
CA ALA A 24 1.71 -10.18 -5.56
C ALA A 24 1.29 -11.43 -4.77
N THR A 25 0.10 -11.97 -5.07
CA THR A 25 -0.40 -13.20 -4.45
C THR A 25 0.47 -14.40 -4.84
N ALA A 26 0.79 -14.57 -6.12
CA ALA A 26 1.63 -15.67 -6.59
C ALA A 26 3.05 -15.61 -6.00
N LEU A 27 3.67 -14.43 -5.97
CA LEU A 27 5.00 -14.20 -5.39
C LEU A 27 5.03 -14.51 -3.89
N SER A 28 3.94 -14.23 -3.18
CA SER A 28 3.85 -14.49 -1.74
C SER A 28 3.91 -15.97 -1.35
N GLY A 29 3.70 -16.88 -2.30
CA GLY A 29 3.81 -18.32 -2.04
C GLY A 29 5.19 -18.76 -1.54
N ARG A 30 6.26 -18.04 -1.92
CA ARG A 30 7.64 -18.36 -1.52
C ARG A 30 8.44 -17.17 -0.99
N ASN A 31 7.94 -15.95 -1.14
CA ASN A 31 8.65 -14.71 -0.81
C ASN A 31 7.82 -13.83 0.12
N ARG A 32 8.46 -12.96 0.90
CA ARG A 32 7.74 -11.96 1.69
C ARG A 32 7.39 -10.80 0.79
N VAL A 33 6.11 -10.45 0.72
CA VAL A 33 5.59 -9.40 -0.16
C VAL A 33 4.87 -8.38 0.69
N LEU A 34 5.22 -7.11 0.54
CA LEU A 34 4.43 -5.98 1.00
C LEU A 34 3.71 -5.38 -0.21
N PHE A 35 2.40 -5.59 -0.30
CA PHE A 35 1.55 -4.99 -1.30
C PHE A 35 1.01 -3.67 -0.79
N VAL A 36 1.35 -2.57 -1.45
CA VAL A 36 0.86 -1.24 -1.14
C VAL A 36 -0.35 -0.97 -2.02
N GLU A 37 -1.52 -0.87 -1.42
CA GLU A 37 -2.75 -0.54 -2.13
C GLU A 37 -2.74 0.91 -2.63
N ARG A 38 -3.60 1.20 -3.60
CA ARG A 38 -3.84 2.56 -4.03
C ARG A 38 -4.31 3.40 -2.84
N PRO A 39 -3.77 4.61 -2.65
CA PRO A 39 -4.25 5.46 -1.59
C PRO A 39 -5.68 5.93 -1.79
N PHE A 40 -6.40 5.97 -0.67
CA PHE A 40 -7.68 6.63 -0.59
C PHE A 40 -7.50 8.14 -0.52
N THR A 41 -8.36 8.86 -1.24
CA THR A 41 -8.50 10.30 -1.08
C THR A 41 -9.38 10.63 0.13
N PHE A 42 -9.17 11.82 0.72
CA PHE A 42 -9.98 12.29 1.85
C PHE A 42 -11.50 12.21 1.60
N PHE A 43 -11.95 12.58 0.39
CA PHE A 43 -13.37 12.48 0.01
C PHE A 43 -13.89 11.05 -0.09
N GLU A 44 -13.04 10.09 -0.49
CA GLU A 44 -13.43 8.68 -0.53
C GLU A 44 -13.66 8.12 0.87
N ILE A 45 -12.94 8.62 1.86
CA ILE A 45 -12.96 8.12 3.23
C ILE A 45 -14.24 8.53 3.95
N LEU A 46 -14.66 9.78 3.75
CA LEU A 46 -15.95 10.30 4.25
C LEU A 46 -17.17 9.51 3.75
N ARG A 47 -17.02 8.71 2.69
CA ARG A 47 -18.13 7.97 2.05
C ARG A 47 -18.30 6.52 2.53
N GLY A 48 -17.58 6.01 3.54
CA GLY A 48 -17.87 4.64 4.02
C GLY A 48 -17.10 4.10 5.23
N ALA A 49 -17.82 3.37 6.10
CA ALA A 49 -17.31 2.78 7.34
C ALA A 49 -16.18 1.76 7.13
N LYS A 50 -16.23 0.93 6.07
CA LYS A 50 -15.14 -0.01 5.73
C LYS A 50 -13.81 0.70 5.45
N ARG A 51 -13.84 1.97 5.02
CA ARG A 51 -12.63 2.77 4.77
C ARG A 51 -12.03 3.31 6.06
N LEU A 52 -12.86 3.64 7.05
CA LEU A 52 -12.39 3.98 8.41
C LEU A 52 -11.62 2.83 9.04
N GLU A 53 -12.12 1.60 8.91
CA GLU A 53 -11.41 0.41 9.41
C GLU A 53 -10.01 0.26 8.79
N ARG A 54 -9.87 0.52 7.48
CA ARG A 54 -8.56 0.49 6.81
C ARG A 54 -7.60 1.59 7.25
N ILE A 55 -8.13 2.70 7.77
CA ILE A 55 -7.31 3.79 8.32
C ILE A 55 -6.81 3.44 9.71
N LEU A 56 -7.68 2.82 10.52
CA LEU A 56 -7.33 2.35 11.86
C LEU A 56 -6.34 1.17 11.80
N HIS A 57 -6.50 0.31 10.79
CA HIS A 57 -5.64 -0.83 10.53
C HIS A 57 -4.98 -0.72 9.15
N PRO A 58 -3.99 0.18 9.01
CA PRO A 58 -3.35 0.45 7.72
C PRO A 58 -2.50 -0.72 7.24
N ILE A 59 -2.06 -1.61 8.15
CA ILE A 59 -1.33 -2.83 7.82
C ILE A 59 -2.24 -4.01 8.12
N ARG A 60 -2.47 -4.84 7.12
CA ARG A 60 -3.22 -6.09 7.25
C ARG A 60 -2.35 -7.25 6.78
N LYS A 61 -2.47 -8.39 7.44
CA LYS A 61 -1.82 -9.62 6.99
C LYS A 61 -2.83 -10.40 6.16
N TRP A 62 -2.55 -10.60 4.87
CA TRP A 62 -3.43 -11.38 3.99
C TRP A 62 -3.12 -12.87 4.08
N ASN A 63 -1.83 -13.23 4.11
CA ASN A 63 -1.38 -14.60 4.35
C ASN A 63 -0.04 -14.62 5.12
N LYS A 64 0.60 -15.78 5.28
CA LYS A 64 1.85 -15.92 6.05
C LYS A 64 2.96 -14.97 5.57
N ASN A 65 3.04 -14.72 4.26
CA ASN A 65 4.10 -13.95 3.63
C ASN A 65 3.62 -12.69 2.89
N LEU A 66 2.30 -12.45 2.76
CA LEU A 66 1.71 -11.29 2.11
C LEU A 66 1.16 -10.32 3.16
N PHE A 67 1.79 -9.16 3.21
CA PHE A 67 1.36 -8.02 3.99
C PHE A 67 0.75 -6.99 3.04
N VAL A 68 -0.33 -6.36 3.47
CA VAL A 68 -1.06 -5.36 2.71
C VAL A 68 -1.00 -4.06 3.48
N PHE A 69 -0.53 -3.01 2.82
CA PHE A 69 -0.55 -1.66 3.34
C PHE A 69 -1.57 -0.84 2.58
N SER A 70 -2.56 -0.30 3.28
CA SER A 70 -3.49 0.68 2.77
C SER A 70 -3.02 2.07 3.18
N PRO A 71 -2.34 2.82 2.30
CA PRO A 71 -1.94 4.18 2.62
C PRO A 71 -3.15 5.08 2.80
N PHE A 72 -3.13 5.84 3.90
CA PHE A 72 -4.02 6.96 4.14
C PHE A 72 -3.29 8.26 3.78
N PHE A 73 -3.82 9.04 2.83
CA PHE A 73 -3.33 10.40 2.60
C PHE A 73 -4.36 11.44 3.00
N VAL A 74 -3.93 12.30 3.92
CA VAL A 74 -4.69 13.46 4.41
C VAL A 74 -4.91 14.49 3.30
N LEU A 75 -4.05 14.54 2.28
CA LEU A 75 -4.06 15.57 1.25
C LEU A 75 -4.41 14.99 -0.13
N PRO A 76 -5.26 15.68 -0.92
CA PRO A 76 -5.68 15.20 -2.24
C PRO A 76 -4.46 15.01 -3.16
N PHE A 77 -4.20 13.77 -3.58
CA PHE A 77 -3.12 13.43 -4.53
C PHE A 77 -3.29 14.11 -5.89
N SER A 78 -4.53 14.51 -6.23
CA SER A 78 -4.87 15.32 -7.39
C SER A 78 -4.56 16.81 -7.24
N ALA A 79 -3.98 17.23 -6.12
CA ALA A 79 -3.60 18.63 -5.91
C ALA A 79 -2.65 19.10 -7.03
N LYS A 80 -3.10 20.09 -7.79
CA LYS A 80 -2.31 20.74 -8.84
C LYS A 80 -1.08 21.47 -8.28
N ARG A 81 -1.03 21.71 -6.96
CA ARG A 81 0.06 22.45 -6.29
C ARG A 81 1.28 21.55 -6.04
N ALA A 82 2.42 21.94 -6.59
CA ALA A 82 3.69 21.20 -6.48
C ALA A 82 4.14 20.95 -5.03
N ILE A 83 3.85 21.89 -4.12
CA ILE A 83 4.19 21.76 -2.69
C ILE A 83 3.45 20.58 -2.05
N LEU A 84 2.15 20.43 -2.35
CA LEU A 84 1.35 19.34 -1.82
C LEU A 84 1.82 17.98 -2.36
N LYS A 85 2.25 17.93 -3.63
CA LYS A 85 2.88 16.72 -4.21
C LYS A 85 4.18 16.36 -3.48
N ARG A 86 5.04 17.35 -3.18
CA ARG A 86 6.28 17.11 -2.42
C ARG A 86 5.98 16.57 -1.03
N ILE A 87 5.08 17.22 -0.29
CA ILE A 87 4.66 16.80 1.05
C ILE A 87 4.13 15.35 1.01
N ASN A 88 3.26 15.04 0.04
CA ASN A 88 2.74 13.69 -0.14
C ASN A 88 3.85 12.67 -0.44
N GLY A 89 4.84 13.03 -1.26
CA GLY A 89 5.99 12.18 -1.55
C GLY A 89 6.84 11.89 -0.30
N TYR A 90 7.11 12.92 0.52
CA TYR A 90 7.85 12.75 1.77
C TYR A 90 7.11 11.88 2.78
N LEU A 91 5.82 12.14 2.98
CA LEU A 91 4.99 11.32 3.87
C LEU A 91 4.94 9.87 3.39
N ASN A 92 4.73 9.64 2.09
CA ASN A 92 4.78 8.31 1.48
C ASN A 92 6.07 7.56 1.83
N LEU A 93 7.21 8.20 1.55
CA LEU A 93 8.51 7.60 1.77
C LEU A 93 8.75 7.31 3.25
N PHE A 94 8.33 8.22 4.13
CA PHE A 94 8.44 8.06 5.58
C PHE A 94 7.64 6.85 6.07
N PHE A 95 6.35 6.78 5.74
CA PHE A 95 5.49 5.66 6.14
C PHE A 95 6.00 4.35 5.57
N LEU A 96 6.39 4.33 4.30
CA LEU A 96 6.94 3.14 3.66
C LEU A 96 8.19 2.63 4.38
N LYS A 97 9.15 3.50 4.69
CA LYS A 97 10.36 3.13 5.44
C LYS A 97 10.03 2.62 6.84
N PHE A 98 9.10 3.28 7.53
CA PHE A 98 8.62 2.85 8.84
C PHE A 98 8.02 1.44 8.80
N LEU A 99 7.20 1.16 7.79
CA LEU A 99 6.55 -0.13 7.60
C LEU A 99 7.52 -1.25 7.27
N LEU A 100 8.46 -1.00 6.36
CA LEU A 100 9.50 -1.98 6.02
C LEU A 100 10.30 -2.37 7.26
N ARG A 101 10.69 -1.39 8.08
CA ARG A 101 11.36 -1.64 9.37
C ARG A 101 10.49 -2.45 10.33
N ARG A 102 9.20 -2.08 10.48
CA ARG A 102 8.25 -2.78 11.36
C ARG A 102 8.01 -4.22 10.93
N LEU A 103 8.01 -4.49 9.63
CA LEU A 103 7.87 -5.84 9.07
C LEU A 103 9.19 -6.63 9.08
N GLY A 104 10.29 -6.01 9.51
CA GLY A 104 11.62 -6.61 9.48
C GLY A 104 12.13 -6.88 8.07
N MET A 105 11.62 -6.14 7.08
CA MET A 105 12.05 -6.22 5.69
C MET A 105 13.28 -5.33 5.51
N LYS A 106 14.42 -5.94 5.23
CA LYS A 106 15.73 -5.26 5.23
C LYS A 106 16.14 -4.82 3.83
N ASN A 107 15.82 -5.58 2.80
CA ASN A 107 16.21 -5.26 1.42
C ASN A 107 15.12 -5.67 0.42
N PRO A 108 13.93 -5.04 0.48
CA PRO A 108 12.86 -5.36 -0.45
C PRO A 108 13.17 -4.87 -1.86
N ILE A 109 12.96 -5.73 -2.85
CA ILE A 109 12.97 -5.37 -4.26
C ILE A 109 11.71 -4.56 -4.53
N LEU A 110 11.88 -3.31 -4.96
CA LEU A 110 10.77 -2.46 -5.38
C LEU A 110 10.28 -2.90 -6.76
N TRP A 111 9.00 -3.24 -6.84
CA TRP A 111 8.31 -3.54 -8.08
C TRP A 111 7.27 -2.46 -8.35
N LEU A 112 7.45 -1.76 -9.48
CA LEU A 112 6.55 -0.74 -10.01
C LEU A 112 5.91 -1.32 -11.28
N ASP A 113 4.59 -1.26 -11.37
CA ASP A 113 3.80 -1.63 -12.55
C ASP A 113 2.94 -0.42 -12.97
#